data_AF-A0A925AXP8-F1
#
_entry.id   AF-A0A925AXP8-F1
#
_cell.length_a   1.000
_cell.length_b   1.000
_cell.length_c   1.000
_cell.angle_alpha   90.00
_cell.angle_beta   90.00
_cell.angle_gamma   90.00
#
_symmetry.space_group_name_H-M   'P 1'
#
loop_
_entity.id
_entity.type
_entity.pdbx_description
1 polymer ?
#
loop_
_entity_poly.entity_id
_entity_poly.type
_entity_poly.pdbx_seq_one_letter_code
_entity_poly.pdbx_strand_id
1 'polypeptide(L)'
;MTSEEVRAACSVMNATPSETSYFESIALLLEIGAQLDSQTGKDILSELNVLLAQARQLQAHRDNLRAAINAESADALVAQREDLRTKLSRTTDEAARRAIEQSIELLETRCQVAQTLQPSLERVEAQQEVIRQTLASVQSSLARMKVAPDALTAPDISVIQSSISEVTGQTRAVEQAVQEVMSIRSG
;
A
#
# COMPACT_ATOMS: atom_id res chain seq x y z
N MET A 1 -23.86 -17.91 2.56
CA MET A 1 -22.80 -17.16 3.26
C MET A 1 -23.47 -16.15 4.17
N THR A 2 -23.36 -16.32 5.49
CA THR A 2 -23.91 -15.41 6.52
C THR A 2 -22.87 -14.41 6.99
N SER A 3 -23.28 -13.35 7.69
CA SER A 3 -22.34 -12.39 8.27
C SER A 3 -21.43 -13.03 9.34
N GLU A 4 -21.94 -14.02 10.08
CA GLU A 4 -21.15 -14.79 11.04
C GLU A 4 -20.09 -15.66 10.36
N GLU A 5 -20.42 -16.31 9.24
CA GLU A 5 -19.47 -17.10 8.46
C GLU A 5 -18.32 -16.22 7.92
N VAL A 6 -18.62 -15.00 7.47
CA VAL A 6 -17.60 -14.04 6.99
C VAL A 6 -16.68 -13.58 8.12
N ARG A 7 -17.23 -13.25 9.30
CA ARG A 7 -16.40 -12.85 10.46
C ARG A 7 -15.55 -13.99 10.98
N ALA A 8 -16.10 -15.20 11.03
CA ALA A 8 -15.35 -16.39 11.41
C ALA A 8 -14.19 -16.64 10.44
N ALA A 9 -14.44 -16.56 9.13
CA ALA A 9 -13.40 -16.66 8.11
C ALA A 9 -12.32 -15.58 8.28
N CYS A 10 -12.69 -14.32 8.56
CA CYS A 10 -11.72 -13.26 8.80
C CYS A 10 -10.85 -13.55 10.04
N SER A 11 -11.42 -14.09 11.11
CA SER A 11 -10.69 -14.33 12.38
C SER A 11 -9.62 -15.42 12.28
N VAL A 12 -9.78 -16.37 11.35
CA VAL A 12 -8.82 -17.46 11.12
C VAL A 12 -7.79 -17.14 10.04
N MET A 13 -7.97 -16.04 9.31
CA MET A 13 -7.00 -15.55 8.34
C MET A 13 -6.10 -14.50 8.97
N ASN A 14 -4.80 -14.53 8.65
CA ASN A 14 -3.88 -13.43 8.94
C ASN A 14 -4.15 -12.25 7.99
N ALA A 15 -5.37 -11.72 8.04
CA ALA A 15 -5.83 -10.64 7.20
C ALA A 15 -5.06 -9.35 7.52
N THR A 16 -4.69 -8.63 6.47
CA THR A 16 -4.19 -7.25 6.60
C THR A 16 -5.30 -6.34 7.15
N PRO A 17 -4.96 -5.16 7.72
CA PRO A 17 -5.98 -4.23 8.21
C PRO A 17 -7.05 -3.86 7.16
N SER A 18 -6.65 -3.66 5.90
CA SER A 18 -7.58 -3.39 4.80
C SER A 18 -8.48 -4.58 4.48
N GLU A 19 -7.96 -5.81 4.54
CA GLU A 19 -8.76 -7.03 4.37
C GLU A 19 -9.77 -7.19 5.50
N THR A 20 -9.37 -6.94 6.74
CA THR A 20 -10.29 -6.96 7.89
C THR A 20 -11.44 -5.97 7.70
N SER A 21 -11.14 -4.70 7.37
CA SER A 21 -12.18 -3.70 7.11
C SER A 21 -13.09 -4.06 5.94
N TYR A 22 -12.55 -4.71 4.91
CA TYR A 22 -13.34 -5.24 3.79
C TYR A 22 -14.30 -6.35 4.24
N PHE A 23 -13.83 -7.35 5.00
CA PHE A 23 -14.69 -8.44 5.50
C PHE A 23 -15.76 -7.93 6.46
N GLU A 24 -15.42 -6.98 7.33
CA GLU A 24 -16.39 -6.33 8.20
C GLU A 24 -17.45 -5.56 7.41
N SER A 25 -17.04 -4.89 6.32
CA SER A 25 -17.97 -4.20 5.42
C SER A 25 -18.91 -5.17 4.70
N ILE A 26 -18.42 -6.34 4.26
CA ILE A 26 -19.28 -7.41 3.70
C ILE A 26 -20.26 -7.93 4.75
N ALA A 27 -19.78 -8.19 5.97
CA ALA A 27 -20.64 -8.69 7.04
C ALA A 27 -21.77 -7.71 7.36
N LEU A 28 -21.48 -6.41 7.35
CA LEU A 28 -22.50 -5.36 7.48
C LEU A 28 -23.45 -5.33 6.29
N LEU A 29 -22.94 -5.41 5.06
CA LEU A 29 -23.75 -5.44 3.85
C LEU A 29 -24.75 -6.61 3.85
N LEU A 30 -24.34 -7.80 4.32
CA LEU A 30 -25.20 -8.97 4.47
C LEU A 30 -26.30 -8.75 5.53
N GLU A 31 -25.99 -8.03 6.61
CA GLU A 31 -26.94 -7.74 7.69
C GLU A 31 -28.01 -6.72 7.27
N ILE A 32 -27.64 -5.73 6.46
CA ILE A 32 -28.56 -4.69 5.97
C ILE A 32 -29.18 -5.05 4.61
N GLY A 33 -28.83 -6.21 4.02
CA GLY A 33 -29.21 -6.56 2.65
C GLY A 33 -30.72 -6.59 2.38
N ALA A 34 -31.55 -6.82 3.41
CA ALA A 34 -33.01 -6.76 3.29
C ALA A 34 -33.56 -5.32 3.19
N GLN A 35 -32.75 -4.32 3.55
CA GLN A 35 -33.08 -2.89 3.57
C GLN A 35 -32.55 -2.16 2.32
N LEU A 36 -31.66 -2.81 1.56
CA LEU A 36 -31.09 -2.29 0.32
C LEU A 36 -31.81 -2.86 -0.89
N ASP A 37 -31.97 -2.05 -1.93
CA ASP A 37 -32.27 -2.62 -3.23
C ASP A 37 -31.10 -3.47 -3.73
N SER A 38 -31.40 -4.49 -4.52
CA SER A 38 -30.41 -5.47 -4.97
C SER A 38 -29.30 -4.84 -5.81
N GLN A 39 -29.54 -3.73 -6.50
CA GLN A 39 -28.54 -3.11 -7.36
C GLN A 39 -27.54 -2.31 -6.52
N THR A 40 -28.01 -1.48 -5.58
CA THR A 40 -27.16 -0.73 -4.66
C THR A 40 -26.23 -1.65 -3.87
N GLY A 41 -26.74 -2.77 -3.35
CA GLY A 41 -25.90 -3.75 -2.65
C GLY A 41 -24.79 -4.34 -3.53
N LYS A 42 -25.07 -4.61 -4.81
CA LYS A 42 -24.07 -5.09 -5.78
C LYS A 42 -23.04 -4.02 -6.12
N ASP A 43 -23.47 -2.77 -6.27
CA ASP A 43 -22.59 -1.65 -6.61
C ASP A 43 -21.60 -1.40 -5.46
N ILE A 44 -22.07 -1.33 -4.21
CA ILE A 44 -21.21 -1.18 -3.03
C ILE A 44 -20.22 -2.36 -2.93
N LEU A 45 -20.68 -3.59 -3.15
CA LEU A 45 -19.80 -4.76 -3.12
C LEU A 45 -18.72 -4.70 -4.21
N SER A 46 -19.09 -4.28 -5.42
CA SER A 46 -18.16 -4.09 -6.53
C SER A 46 -17.09 -3.05 -6.20
N GLU A 47 -17.49 -1.92 -5.62
CA GLU A 47 -16.57 -0.85 -5.21
C GLU A 47 -15.62 -1.30 -4.08
N LEU A 48 -16.14 -2.04 -3.09
CA LEU A 48 -15.32 -2.66 -2.04
C LEU A 48 -14.29 -3.65 -2.61
N ASN A 49 -14.66 -4.44 -3.62
CA ASN A 49 -13.74 -5.35 -4.30
C ASN A 49 -12.61 -4.61 -5.01
N VAL A 50 -12.92 -3.48 -5.66
CA VAL A 50 -11.92 -2.63 -6.32
C VAL A 50 -10.92 -2.08 -5.30
N LEU A 51 -11.39 -1.53 -4.19
CA LEU A 51 -10.51 -1.04 -3.12
C LEU A 51 -9.61 -2.13 -2.54
N LEU A 52 -10.15 -3.33 -2.32
CA LEU A 52 -9.35 -4.44 -1.82
C LEU A 52 -8.27 -4.87 -2.82
N ALA A 53 -8.62 -4.97 -4.10
CA ALA A 53 -7.67 -5.32 -5.15
C ALA A 53 -6.52 -4.30 -5.20
N GLN A 54 -6.84 -3.01 -5.14
CA GLN A 54 -5.87 -1.93 -5.08
C GLN A 54 -4.99 -1.97 -3.83
N ALA A 55 -5.58 -2.23 -2.66
CA ALA A 55 -4.81 -2.37 -1.42
C ALA A 55 -3.76 -3.49 -1.53
N ARG A 56 -4.13 -4.62 -2.16
CA ARG A 56 -3.22 -5.75 -2.41
C ARG A 56 -2.14 -5.43 -3.45
N GLN A 57 -2.47 -4.73 -4.52
CA GLN A 57 -1.49 -4.29 -5.51
C GLN A 57 -0.48 -3.33 -4.89
N LEU A 58 -0.93 -2.31 -4.15
CA LEU A 58 -0.05 -1.41 -3.40
C LEU A 58 0.78 -2.15 -2.36
N GLN A 59 0.23 -3.18 -1.71
CA GLN A 59 0.99 -4.02 -0.79
C GLN A 59 2.15 -4.73 -1.49
N ALA A 60 1.91 -5.32 -2.66
CA ALA A 60 2.97 -5.93 -3.46
C ALA A 60 4.01 -4.88 -3.92
N HIS A 61 3.58 -3.70 -4.36
CA HIS A 61 4.50 -2.60 -4.72
C HIS A 61 5.35 -2.16 -3.53
N ARG A 62 4.74 -2.00 -2.35
CA ARG A 62 5.45 -1.65 -1.10
C ARG A 62 6.49 -2.70 -0.77
N ASP A 63 6.14 -3.97 -0.83
CA ASP A 63 7.04 -5.06 -0.46
C ASP A 63 8.21 -5.17 -1.44
N ASN A 64 7.97 -4.98 -2.74
CA ASN A 64 9.01 -4.90 -3.76
C ASN A 64 9.92 -3.68 -3.58
N LEU A 65 9.36 -2.50 -3.29
CA LEU A 65 10.12 -1.28 -2.99
C LEU A 65 10.97 -1.47 -1.74
N ARG A 66 10.39 -1.99 -0.66
CA ARG A 66 11.10 -2.30 0.58
C ARG A 66 12.19 -3.34 0.36
N ALA A 67 11.96 -4.39 -0.43
CA ALA A 67 13.00 -5.36 -0.75
C ALA A 67 14.15 -4.73 -1.53
N ALA A 68 13.83 -3.83 -2.48
CA ALA A 68 14.84 -3.11 -3.25
C ALA A 68 15.63 -2.10 -2.40
N ILE A 69 14.99 -1.47 -1.40
CA ILE A 69 15.63 -0.53 -0.47
C ILE A 69 16.41 -1.27 0.63
N ASN A 70 15.82 -2.30 1.24
CA ASN A 70 16.37 -3.04 2.40
C ASN A 70 17.38 -4.13 2.02
N ALA A 71 17.74 -4.28 0.75
CA ALA A 71 18.88 -5.11 0.36
C ALA A 71 20.19 -4.68 1.08
N GLU A 72 20.24 -3.47 1.66
CA GLU A 72 21.03 -3.09 2.83
C GLU A 72 20.46 -1.75 3.36
N SER A 73 20.30 -1.55 4.67
CA SER A 73 19.70 -0.29 5.18
C SER A 73 20.54 0.91 4.73
N ALA A 74 19.88 2.01 4.33
CA ALA A 74 20.58 3.21 3.85
C ALA A 74 21.65 3.70 4.86
N ASP A 75 21.34 3.62 6.16
CA ASP A 75 22.29 3.93 7.24
C ASP A 75 23.48 2.98 7.29
N ALA A 76 23.26 1.67 7.05
CA ALA A 76 24.34 0.70 6.97
C ALA A 76 25.23 0.94 5.74
N LEU A 77 24.65 1.31 4.59
CA LEU A 77 25.41 1.66 3.39
C LEU A 77 26.26 2.92 3.60
N VAL A 78 25.71 3.94 4.27
CA VAL A 78 26.45 5.16 4.65
C VAL A 78 27.58 4.81 5.61
N ALA A 79 27.32 4.02 6.64
CA ALA A 79 28.35 3.60 7.60
C ALA A 79 29.48 2.79 6.92
N GLN A 80 29.13 1.84 6.04
CA GLN A 80 30.10 1.08 5.24
C GLN A 80 30.95 1.99 4.34
N ARG A 81 30.33 3.01 3.71
CA ARG A 81 31.04 3.97 2.88
C ARG A 81 32.09 4.76 3.68
N GLU A 82 31.72 5.25 4.86
CA GLU A 82 32.65 5.99 5.72
C GLU A 82 33.78 5.10 6.27
N ASP A 83 33.51 3.82 6.55
CA ASP A 83 34.55 2.84 6.90
C ASP A 83 35.54 2.61 5.74
N LEU A 84 35.03 2.44 4.51
CA LEU A 84 35.88 2.28 3.33
C LEU A 84 36.69 3.54 3.01
N ARG A 85 36.11 4.74 3.17
CA ARG A 85 36.86 6.00 3.02
C ARG A 85 37.97 6.13 4.05
N THR A 86 37.69 5.74 5.29
CA THR A 86 38.70 5.69 6.36
C THR A 86 39.81 4.69 6.03
N LYS A 87 39.47 3.49 5.55
CA LYS A 87 40.44 2.48 5.08
C LYS A 87 41.30 3.03 3.94
N LEU A 88 40.68 3.63 2.92
CA LEU A 88 41.38 4.21 1.76
C LEU A 88 42.42 5.26 2.18
N SER A 89 42.12 6.10 3.18
CA SER A 89 43.06 7.10 3.69
C SER A 89 44.32 6.50 4.33
N ARG A 90 44.26 5.24 4.77
CA ARG A 90 45.34 4.52 5.47
C ARG A 90 46.04 3.49 4.57
N THR A 91 45.48 3.19 3.40
CA THR A 91 46.03 2.23 2.45
C THR A 91 47.05 2.90 1.53
N THR A 92 48.26 2.35 1.50
CA THR A 92 49.39 2.82 0.69
C THR A 92 49.63 1.98 -0.57
N ASP A 93 49.16 0.74 -0.59
CA ASP A 93 49.27 -0.14 -1.76
C ASP A 93 48.27 0.26 -2.85
N GLU A 94 48.77 0.62 -4.04
CA GLU A 94 47.96 1.14 -5.15
C GLU A 94 46.90 0.14 -5.65
N ALA A 95 47.20 -1.16 -5.65
CA ALA A 95 46.24 -2.16 -6.08
C ALA A 95 45.07 -2.27 -5.08
N ALA A 96 45.37 -2.28 -3.78
CA ALA A 96 44.37 -2.26 -2.73
C ALA A 96 43.56 -0.95 -2.72
N ARG A 97 44.19 0.20 -2.98
CA ARG A 97 43.49 1.49 -3.11
C ARG A 97 42.44 1.46 -4.21
N ARG A 98 42.79 0.99 -5.41
CA ARG A 98 41.85 0.85 -6.54
C ARG A 98 40.68 -0.08 -6.22
N ALA A 99 40.94 -1.20 -5.54
CA ALA A 99 39.87 -2.12 -5.13
C ALA A 99 38.91 -1.48 -4.11
N ILE A 100 39.43 -0.69 -3.18
CA ILE A 100 38.62 0.06 -2.20
C ILE A 100 37.81 1.16 -2.92
N GLU A 101 38.40 1.89 -3.85
CA GLU A 101 37.71 2.91 -4.67
C GLU A 101 36.54 2.30 -5.47
N GLN A 102 36.74 1.16 -6.12
CA GLN A 102 35.66 0.43 -6.80
C GLN A 102 34.55 -0.01 -5.83
N SER A 103 34.92 -0.42 -4.63
CA SER A 103 33.93 -0.80 -3.60
C SER A 103 33.11 0.40 -3.13
N ILE A 104 33.73 1.58 -3.02
CA ILE A 104 33.04 2.84 -2.70
C ILE A 104 32.08 3.24 -3.83
N GLU A 105 32.50 3.14 -5.09
CA GLU A 105 31.66 3.46 -6.26
C GLU A 105 30.41 2.56 -6.32
N LEU A 106 30.57 1.26 -6.04
CA LEU A 106 29.45 0.33 -5.92
C LEU A 106 28.50 0.70 -4.78
N LEU A 107 29.02 1.09 -3.61
CA LEU A 107 28.19 1.54 -2.49
C LEU A 107 27.47 2.86 -2.80
N GLU A 108 28.11 3.81 -3.47
CA GLU A 108 27.49 5.08 -3.87
C GLU A 108 26.34 4.85 -4.85
N THR A 109 26.51 3.92 -5.80
CA THR A 109 25.44 3.50 -6.70
C THR A 109 24.26 2.91 -5.93
N ARG A 110 24.51 2.02 -4.96
CA ARG A 110 23.46 1.41 -4.13
C ARG A 110 22.74 2.42 -3.25
N CYS A 111 23.47 3.37 -2.65
CA CYS A 111 22.90 4.49 -1.90
C CYS A 111 21.98 5.34 -2.78
N GLN A 112 22.45 5.69 -3.98
CA GLN A 112 21.67 6.50 -4.91
C GLN A 112 20.37 5.79 -5.29
N VAL A 113 20.42 4.48 -5.56
CA VAL A 113 19.23 3.67 -5.85
C VAL A 113 18.26 3.71 -4.67
N ALA A 114 18.71 3.45 -3.44
CA ALA A 114 17.84 3.52 -2.27
C ALA A 114 17.18 4.91 -2.10
N GLN A 115 17.94 5.98 -2.29
CA GLN A 115 17.44 7.36 -2.22
C GLN A 115 16.40 7.67 -3.30
N THR A 116 16.56 7.14 -4.51
CA THR A 116 15.56 7.35 -5.58
C THR A 116 14.25 6.58 -5.36
N LEU A 117 14.31 5.45 -4.65
CA LEU A 117 13.14 4.61 -4.39
C LEU A 117 12.34 5.05 -3.16
N GLN A 118 13.00 5.70 -2.19
CA GLN A 118 12.40 6.13 -0.94
C GLN A 118 11.11 6.98 -1.12
N PRO A 119 11.07 8.00 -2.00
CA PRO A 119 9.85 8.78 -2.22
C PRO A 119 8.70 7.95 -2.82
N SER A 120 9.02 6.93 -3.63
CA SER A 120 8.02 6.04 -4.20
C SER A 120 7.43 5.13 -3.12
N LEU A 121 8.25 4.66 -2.18
CA LEU A 121 7.79 3.92 -1.02
C LEU A 121 6.85 4.78 -0.16
N GLU A 122 7.23 6.01 0.16
CA GLU A 122 6.41 6.94 0.95
C GLU A 122 5.05 7.21 0.28
N ARG A 123 5.02 7.40 -1.04
CA ARG A 123 3.76 7.58 -1.79
C ARG A 123 2.86 6.35 -1.73
N VAL A 124 3.43 5.16 -1.88
CA VAL A 124 2.67 3.90 -1.77
C VAL A 124 2.09 3.74 -0.37
N GLU A 125 2.88 3.99 0.67
CA GLU A 125 2.44 3.91 2.07
C GLU A 125 1.33 4.92 2.38
N ALA A 126 1.45 6.16 1.89
CA ALA A 126 0.39 7.17 2.01
C ALA A 126 -0.90 6.73 1.30
N GLN A 127 -0.79 6.17 0.09
CA GLN A 127 -1.96 5.71 -0.66
C GLN A 127 -2.64 4.50 0.01
N GLN A 128 -1.88 3.59 0.60
CA GLN A 128 -2.43 2.49 1.39
C GLN A 128 -3.25 3.01 2.59
N GLU A 129 -2.76 4.05 3.26
CA GLU A 129 -3.49 4.68 4.36
C GLU A 129 -4.79 5.34 3.89
N VAL A 130 -4.78 6.02 2.73
CA VAL A 130 -5.99 6.58 2.11
C VAL A 130 -7.04 5.49 1.83
N ILE A 131 -6.64 4.36 1.24
CA ILE A 131 -7.55 3.23 1.02
C ILE A 131 -8.11 2.70 2.34
N ARG A 132 -7.26 2.56 3.36
CA ARG A 132 -7.67 2.07 4.68
C ARG A 132 -8.73 2.99 5.32
N GLN A 133 -8.51 4.30 5.26
CA GLN A 133 -9.47 5.29 5.78
C GLN A 133 -10.77 5.31 4.97
N THR A 134 -10.68 5.08 3.66
CA THR A 134 -11.86 4.97 2.79
C THR A 134 -12.70 3.75 3.17
N LEU A 135 -12.08 2.59 3.37
CA LEU A 135 -12.77 1.38 3.84
C LEU A 135 -13.43 1.60 5.21
N ALA A 136 -12.74 2.26 6.15
CA ALA A 136 -13.30 2.58 7.47
C ALA A 136 -14.50 3.56 7.38
N SER A 137 -14.46 4.51 6.46
CA SER A 137 -15.56 5.44 6.19
C SER A 137 -16.78 4.72 5.61
N VAL A 138 -16.57 3.80 4.66
CA VAL A 138 -17.63 2.95 4.11
C VAL A 138 -18.24 2.09 5.22
N GLN A 139 -17.42 1.41 6.01
CA GLN A 139 -17.86 0.60 7.13
C GLN A 139 -18.71 1.41 8.12
N SER A 140 -18.26 2.62 8.47
CA SER A 140 -19.00 3.52 9.36
C SER A 140 -20.36 3.91 8.78
N SER A 141 -20.43 4.12 7.47
CA SER A 141 -21.66 4.45 6.76
C SER A 141 -22.62 3.26 6.73
N LEU A 142 -22.13 2.05 6.44
CA LEU A 142 -22.90 0.80 6.52
C LEU A 142 -23.40 0.51 7.94
N ALA A 143 -22.58 0.77 8.96
CA ALA A 143 -22.97 0.60 10.36
C ALA A 143 -24.08 1.57 10.78
N ARG A 144 -24.04 2.83 10.31
CA ARG A 144 -25.13 3.78 10.53
C ARG A 144 -26.43 3.32 9.86
N MET A 145 -26.35 2.79 8.63
CA MET A 145 -27.51 2.24 7.92
C MET A 145 -28.20 1.11 8.71
N LYS A 146 -27.40 0.24 9.35
CA LYS A 146 -27.92 -0.85 10.20
C LYS A 146 -28.77 -0.33 11.38
N VAL A 147 -28.40 0.82 11.96
CA VAL A 147 -29.05 1.40 13.14
C VAL A 147 -30.23 2.30 12.74
N ALA A 148 -30.17 2.96 11.59
CA ALA A 148 -31.20 3.86 11.09
C ALA A 148 -31.45 3.65 9.58
N PRO A 149 -32.29 2.66 9.19
CA PRO A 149 -32.53 2.32 7.78
C PRO A 149 -33.15 3.47 6.98
N ASP A 150 -34.02 4.27 7.62
CA ASP A 150 -34.70 5.42 7.01
C ASP A 150 -33.81 6.67 6.90
N ALA A 151 -32.59 6.65 7.48
CA ALA A 151 -31.63 7.74 7.37
C ALA A 151 -30.90 7.75 6.02
N LEU A 152 -31.10 6.73 5.19
CA LEU A 152 -30.59 6.70 3.82
C LEU A 152 -31.24 7.81 3.00
N THR A 153 -30.46 8.87 2.82
CA THR A 153 -30.65 9.72 1.66
C THR A 153 -29.67 9.23 0.59
N ALA A 154 -30.08 9.24 -0.69
CA ALA A 154 -29.20 8.97 -1.85
C ALA A 154 -27.80 9.65 -1.79
N PRO A 155 -27.61 10.81 -1.14
CA PRO A 155 -26.30 11.40 -0.84
C PRO A 155 -25.27 10.45 -0.21
N ASP A 156 -25.61 9.60 0.76
CA ASP A 156 -24.60 8.78 1.46
C ASP A 156 -23.96 7.72 0.54
N ILE A 157 -24.76 7.11 -0.33
CA ILE A 157 -24.28 6.17 -1.35
C ILE A 157 -23.42 6.90 -2.39
N SER A 158 -23.85 8.10 -2.81
CA SER A 158 -23.08 8.91 -3.76
C SER A 158 -21.73 9.36 -3.20
N VAL A 159 -21.65 9.64 -1.90
CA VAL A 159 -20.41 9.98 -1.20
C VAL A 159 -19.47 8.78 -1.14
N ILE A 160 -19.99 7.58 -0.87
CA ILE A 160 -19.22 6.34 -0.94
C ILE A 160 -18.64 6.15 -2.35
N GLN A 161 -19.48 6.19 -3.39
CA GLN A 161 -19.06 6.00 -4.78
C GLN A 161 -18.04 7.04 -5.22
N SER A 162 -18.27 8.32 -4.89
CA SER A 162 -17.34 9.41 -5.24
C SER A 162 -15.99 9.23 -4.57
N SER A 163 -15.97 8.89 -3.27
CA SER A 163 -14.73 8.68 -2.52
C SER A 163 -13.93 7.51 -3.10
N ILE A 164 -14.60 6.41 -3.43
CA ILE A 164 -13.94 5.23 -4.00
C ILE A 164 -13.40 5.52 -5.41
N SER A 165 -14.16 6.24 -6.24
CA SER A 165 -13.73 6.63 -7.58
C SER A 165 -12.49 7.53 -7.55
N GLU A 166 -12.48 8.52 -6.65
CA GLU A 166 -11.33 9.42 -6.47
C GLU A 166 -10.08 8.65 -6.02
N VAL A 167 -10.22 7.80 -5.00
CA VAL A 167 -9.13 6.99 -4.48
C VAL A 167 -8.63 6.00 -5.53
N THR A 168 -9.53 5.44 -6.35
CA THR A 168 -9.17 4.56 -7.46
C THR A 168 -8.31 5.29 -8.50
N GLY A 169 -8.69 6.52 -8.86
CA GLY A 169 -7.92 7.35 -9.79
C GLY A 169 -6.53 7.68 -9.27
N GLN A 170 -6.46 8.10 -8.00
CA GLN A 170 -5.19 8.42 -7.33
C GLN A 170 -4.28 7.19 -7.20
N THR A 171 -4.84 6.03 -6.85
CA THR A 171 -4.07 4.78 -6.73
C THR A 171 -3.41 4.40 -8.04
N ARG A 172 -4.15 4.46 -9.17
CA ARG A 172 -3.57 4.16 -10.49
C ARG A 172 -2.43 5.11 -10.85
N ALA A 173 -2.53 6.39 -10.52
CA ALA A 173 -1.47 7.35 -10.77
C ALA A 173 -0.21 7.01 -9.94
N VAL A 174 -0.37 6.58 -8.68
CA VAL A 174 0.75 6.12 -7.84
C VAL A 174 1.38 4.86 -8.41
N GLU A 175 0.58 3.87 -8.79
CA GLU A 175 1.08 2.63 -9.40
C GLU A 175 1.86 2.88 -10.69
N GLN A 176 1.36 3.77 -11.56
CA GLN A 176 2.07 4.18 -12.77
C GLN A 176 3.42 4.85 -12.45
N ALA A 177 3.44 5.79 -11.51
CA ALA A 177 4.67 6.44 -11.10
C ALA A 177 5.71 5.45 -10.52
N VAL A 178 5.26 4.47 -9.74
CA VAL A 178 6.14 3.41 -9.22
C VAL A 178 6.69 2.55 -10.35
N GLN A 179 5.84 2.18 -11.32
CA GLN A 179 6.25 1.36 -12.46
C GLN A 179 7.26 2.08 -13.35
N GLU A 180 7.07 3.38 -13.59
CA GLU A 180 8.02 4.22 -14.34
C GLU A 180 9.40 4.22 -13.66
N VAL A 181 9.45 4.49 -12.35
CA VAL A 181 10.70 4.49 -11.58
C VAL A 181 11.39 3.12 -11.62
N MET A 182 10.63 2.02 -11.53
CA MET A 182 11.18 0.67 -11.63
C MET A 182 11.68 0.32 -13.04
N SER A 183 11.01 0.83 -14.08
CA SER A 183 11.39 0.57 -15.48
C SER A 183 12.68 1.28 -15.88
N ILE A 184 12.89 2.52 -15.42
CA ILE A 184 14.12 3.29 -15.64
C ILE A 184 15.34 2.57 -15.05
N ARG A 185 15.15 1.79 -13.98
CA ARG A 185 16.21 0.99 -13.34
C ARG A 185 16.56 -0.29 -14.11
N SER A 186 15.67 -0.77 -14.99
CA SER A 186 15.80 -2.09 -15.62
C SER A 186 16.43 -2.03 -17.01
N GLY A 187 16.64 -0.83 -17.56
CA GLY A 187 17.35 -0.58 -18.83
C GLY A 187 18.72 0.02 -18.57
#